data_AF-A0A5C6QI81-F1
#
_entry.id   AF-A0A5C6QI81-F1
#
_cell.length_a   1.000
_cell.length_b   1.000
_cell.length_c   1.000
_cell.angle_alpha   90.00
_cell.angle_beta   90.00
_cell.angle_gamma   90.00
#
_symmetry.space_group_name_H-M   'P 1'
#
loop_
_entity.id
_entity.type
_entity.pdbx_description
1 polymer ?
#
loop_
_entity_poly.entity_id
_entity_poly.type
_entity_poly.pdbx_seq_one_letter_code
_entity_poly.pdbx_strand_id
1 'polypeptide(L)'
;MKLLKRVLKLMFKHRSEYYIDMISRRLNRKKLKKSLINLGVKQGDIIFLQSSFSAMGHVSIGAHGVIDVFLEIIGEKGTLVMPSFSTAGNMEDYVAKNEVFDVCNTPSKSGYLTEIFRKYPRTLRSIHPTHSVCANGFHADEIIRDHESTLSPCGPNSPFDKMLNLQGKMIRIGTGAFTYYHFIQETLNFPHVFNNHTASLECINYKKERIIVKSKVYSKGLSSILFLTKDDYIHPSNFPLLYSGDREQYIKLEQPQFYDFLIDIRQQAIISGWFNKLTVNKCQYEISGIKQYVDCSLTLQSNLINEFKEKYEIENLSKIYKLGLYPRKK
;
A
#
# COMPACT_ATOMS: atom_id res chain seq x y z
N MET A 1 -34.97 20.61 24.71
CA MET A 1 -34.10 19.87 23.76
C MET A 1 -34.78 19.46 22.44
N LYS A 2 -36.01 18.89 22.45
CA LYS A 2 -36.74 18.50 21.22
C LYS A 2 -37.20 19.70 20.35
N LEU A 3 -37.60 20.80 20.96
CA LEU A 3 -38.03 22.03 20.25
C LEU A 3 -36.85 22.70 19.51
N LEU A 4 -35.69 22.80 20.18
CA LEU A 4 -34.45 23.34 19.61
C LEU A 4 -33.96 22.53 18.40
N LYS A 5 -34.05 21.19 18.47
CA LYS A 5 -33.79 20.29 17.32
C LYS A 5 -34.74 20.53 16.15
N ARG A 6 -36.02 20.85 16.41
CA ARG A 6 -37.02 21.14 15.36
C ARG A 6 -36.76 22.48 14.68
N VAL A 7 -36.44 23.50 15.47
CA VAL A 7 -36.15 24.87 15.00
C VAL A 7 -34.85 24.93 14.19
N LEU A 8 -33.78 24.28 14.66
CA LEU A 8 -32.52 24.15 13.91
C LEU A 8 -32.69 23.39 12.58
N LYS A 9 -33.55 22.38 12.54
CA LYS A 9 -33.83 21.60 11.32
C LYS A 9 -34.62 22.39 10.27
N LEU A 10 -35.43 23.36 10.70
CA LEU A 10 -36.22 24.25 9.84
C LEU A 10 -35.42 25.45 9.33
N MET A 11 -34.63 26.11 10.20
CA MET A 11 -33.84 27.30 9.83
C MET A 11 -32.56 26.97 9.04
N PHE A 12 -32.08 25.73 9.11
CA PHE A 12 -30.77 25.35 8.56
C PHE A 12 -30.87 24.06 7.71
N LYS A 13 -31.92 23.78 6.94
CA LYS A 13 -32.01 22.47 6.25
C LYS A 13 -30.75 22.12 5.42
N HIS A 14 -30.14 23.10 4.73
CA HIS A 14 -28.83 22.95 4.08
C HIS A 14 -27.62 23.36 4.92
N ARG A 15 -27.76 24.33 5.83
CA ARG A 15 -26.65 24.77 6.71
C ARG A 15 -26.39 23.81 7.89
N SER A 16 -27.39 23.03 8.31
CA SER A 16 -27.31 22.04 9.39
C SER A 16 -26.59 20.79 8.92
N GLU A 17 -26.81 20.37 7.67
CA GLU A 17 -25.97 19.34 7.04
C GLU A 17 -24.52 19.78 6.98
N TYR A 18 -24.24 21.05 6.63
CA TYR A 18 -22.88 21.61 6.68
C TYR A 18 -22.27 21.55 8.09
N TYR A 19 -22.98 22.02 9.12
CA TYR A 19 -22.49 21.97 10.50
C TYR A 19 -22.37 20.54 11.04
N ILE A 20 -23.30 19.64 10.68
CA ILE A 20 -23.22 18.22 11.03
C ILE A 20 -22.03 17.59 10.33
N ASP A 21 -21.81 17.84 9.05
CA ASP A 21 -20.65 17.34 8.31
C ASP A 21 -19.32 17.85 8.87
N MET A 22 -19.31 19.11 9.33
CA MET A 22 -18.16 19.76 9.96
C MET A 22 -17.87 19.16 11.34
N ILE A 23 -18.91 18.97 12.17
CA ILE A 23 -18.80 18.44 13.54
C ILE A 23 -18.56 16.92 13.53
N SER A 24 -19.28 16.18 12.69
CA SER A 24 -19.17 14.71 12.55
C SER A 24 -18.02 14.27 11.64
N ARG A 25 -17.30 15.21 11.02
CA ARG A 25 -16.19 14.95 10.08
C ARG A 25 -16.60 13.97 8.98
N ARG A 26 -17.84 14.12 8.50
CA ARG A 26 -18.46 13.19 7.55
C ARG A 26 -17.75 13.24 6.20
N LEU A 27 -17.27 12.09 5.75
CA LEU A 27 -16.89 11.85 4.37
C LEU A 27 -18.14 11.36 3.62
N ASN A 28 -18.58 12.15 2.66
CA ASN A 28 -19.75 11.87 1.82
C ASN A 28 -19.33 11.80 0.34
N ARG A 29 -20.26 11.39 -0.52
CA ARG A 29 -20.02 11.23 -1.96
C ARG A 29 -19.39 12.47 -2.60
N LYS A 30 -19.98 13.65 -2.36
CA LYS A 30 -19.55 14.93 -2.95
C LYS A 30 -18.13 15.28 -2.54
N LYS A 31 -17.79 15.13 -1.25
CA LYS A 31 -16.45 15.41 -0.73
C LYS A 31 -15.43 14.45 -1.33
N LEU A 32 -15.68 13.14 -1.27
CA LEU A 32 -14.75 12.14 -1.82
C LEU A 32 -14.51 12.36 -3.32
N LYS A 33 -15.58 12.57 -4.10
CA LYS A 33 -15.47 12.86 -5.54
C LYS A 33 -14.63 14.10 -5.82
N LYS A 34 -14.90 15.20 -5.09
CA LYS A 34 -14.11 16.43 -5.22
C LYS A 34 -12.64 16.21 -4.84
N SER A 35 -12.36 15.46 -3.77
CA SER A 35 -10.99 15.15 -3.35
C SER A 35 -10.23 14.38 -4.42
N LEU A 36 -10.84 13.34 -5.00
CA LEU A 36 -10.20 12.52 -6.03
C LEU A 36 -9.94 13.31 -7.31
N ILE A 37 -10.89 14.13 -7.76
CA ILE A 37 -10.69 15.02 -8.90
C ILE A 37 -9.56 16.02 -8.63
N ASN A 38 -9.54 16.64 -7.44
CA ASN A 38 -8.49 17.58 -7.05
C ASN A 38 -7.11 16.92 -6.94
N LEU A 39 -7.03 15.64 -6.59
CA LEU A 39 -5.80 14.86 -6.59
C LEU A 39 -5.31 14.55 -8.02
N GLY A 40 -6.16 14.70 -9.04
CA GLY A 40 -5.83 14.45 -10.44
C GLY A 40 -6.28 13.08 -10.93
N VAL A 41 -7.27 12.47 -10.27
CA VAL A 41 -7.95 11.28 -10.78
C VAL A 41 -8.86 11.66 -11.94
N LYS A 42 -8.79 10.88 -13.03
CA LYS A 42 -9.47 11.11 -14.31
C LYS A 42 -10.14 9.83 -14.81
N GLN A 43 -11.05 9.99 -15.77
CA GLN A 43 -11.61 8.86 -16.51
C GLN A 43 -10.50 8.08 -17.23
N GLY A 44 -10.62 6.76 -17.27
CA GLY A 44 -9.62 5.85 -17.84
C GLY A 44 -8.47 5.50 -16.88
N ASP A 45 -8.38 6.13 -15.71
CA ASP A 45 -7.31 5.81 -14.78
C ASP A 45 -7.40 4.37 -14.25
N ILE A 46 -6.22 3.74 -14.13
CA ILE A 46 -6.03 2.52 -13.36
C ILE A 46 -5.52 2.94 -11.98
N ILE A 47 -6.25 2.60 -10.93
CA ILE A 47 -5.93 3.04 -9.56
C ILE A 47 -5.70 1.82 -8.69
N PHE A 48 -4.51 1.71 -8.11
CA PHE A 48 -4.27 0.84 -6.98
C PHE A 48 -4.53 1.62 -5.68
N LEU A 49 -5.57 1.23 -4.95
CA LEU A 49 -5.98 1.88 -3.72
C LEU A 49 -5.51 1.08 -2.49
N GLN A 50 -4.71 1.73 -1.65
CA GLN A 50 -4.43 1.29 -0.29
C GLN A 50 -5.07 2.24 0.70
N SER A 51 -5.77 1.70 1.70
CA SER A 51 -6.52 2.55 2.62
C SER A 51 -6.64 1.98 4.01
N SER A 52 -6.78 2.89 4.98
CA SER A 52 -7.31 2.59 6.30
C SER A 52 -8.71 3.15 6.40
N PHE A 53 -9.72 2.29 6.30
CA PHE A 53 -11.12 2.72 6.34
C PHE A 53 -11.47 3.42 7.66
N SER A 54 -10.87 3.00 8.78
CA SER A 54 -11.05 3.65 10.08
C SER A 54 -10.43 5.05 10.14
N ALA A 55 -9.29 5.26 9.46
CA ALA A 55 -8.63 6.57 9.39
C ALA A 55 -9.35 7.58 8.48
N MET A 56 -10.32 7.14 7.67
CA MET A 56 -11.18 8.04 6.89
C MET A 56 -12.22 8.78 7.76
N GLY A 57 -12.36 8.42 9.04
CA GLY A 57 -13.35 8.99 9.94
C GLY A 57 -14.76 8.47 9.66
N HIS A 58 -15.77 9.35 9.72
CA HIS A 58 -17.17 8.94 9.51
C HIS A 58 -17.52 8.87 8.01
N VAL A 59 -17.38 7.69 7.41
CA VAL A 59 -17.71 7.43 5.99
C VAL A 59 -19.19 7.13 5.83
N SER A 60 -19.99 8.17 5.63
CA SER A 60 -21.45 8.06 5.58
C SER A 60 -22.04 7.33 4.37
N ILE A 61 -21.23 7.10 3.34
CA ILE A 61 -21.62 6.33 2.15
C ILE A 61 -21.26 4.84 2.30
N GLY A 62 -20.65 4.45 3.43
CA GLY A 62 -20.15 3.10 3.65
C GLY A 62 -19.02 2.70 2.70
N ALA A 63 -18.52 1.47 2.84
CA ALA A 63 -17.46 0.93 1.98
C ALA A 63 -17.90 0.77 0.52
N HIS A 64 -19.13 0.31 0.27
CA HIS A 64 -19.70 0.21 -1.07
C HIS A 64 -19.74 1.58 -1.76
N GLY A 65 -20.21 2.62 -1.08
CA GLY A 65 -20.25 3.96 -1.65
C GLY A 65 -18.87 4.55 -1.93
N VAL A 66 -17.81 4.14 -1.21
CA VAL A 66 -16.43 4.49 -1.56
C VAL A 66 -16.06 3.85 -2.90
N ILE A 67 -16.28 2.54 -3.04
CA ILE A 67 -16.02 1.80 -4.30
C ILE A 67 -16.79 2.43 -5.46
N ASP A 68 -18.08 2.72 -5.28
CA ASP A 68 -18.93 3.35 -6.30
C ASP A 68 -18.37 4.69 -6.78
N VAL A 69 -17.82 5.51 -5.86
CA VAL A 69 -17.24 6.81 -6.23
C VAL A 69 -15.96 6.64 -7.04
N PHE A 70 -15.10 5.69 -6.70
CA PHE A 70 -13.92 5.40 -7.49
C PHE A 70 -14.30 4.93 -8.90
N LEU A 71 -15.19 3.94 -9.00
CA LEU A 71 -15.66 3.39 -10.27
C LEU A 71 -16.37 4.46 -11.13
N GLU A 72 -17.17 5.34 -10.52
CA GLU A 72 -17.83 6.46 -11.23
C GLU A 72 -16.81 7.42 -11.86
N ILE A 73 -15.76 7.78 -11.13
CA ILE A 73 -14.79 8.80 -11.59
C ILE A 73 -13.89 8.24 -12.69
N ILE A 74 -13.40 7.00 -12.52
CA ILE A 74 -12.54 6.37 -13.52
C ILE A 74 -13.33 5.89 -14.74
N GLY A 75 -14.64 5.68 -14.60
CA GLY A 75 -15.53 5.32 -15.70
C GLY A 75 -15.26 3.93 -16.29
N GLU A 76 -15.94 3.62 -17.39
CA GLU A 76 -15.95 2.27 -18.00
C GLU A 76 -14.60 1.82 -18.54
N LYS A 77 -13.70 2.76 -18.88
CA LYS A 77 -12.34 2.48 -19.35
C LYS A 77 -11.32 2.42 -18.20
N GLY A 78 -11.71 2.81 -17.00
CA GLY A 78 -10.83 2.78 -15.83
C GLY A 78 -10.79 1.41 -15.16
N THR A 79 -9.90 1.24 -14.20
CA THR A 79 -9.83 0.03 -13.37
C THR A 79 -9.43 0.36 -11.95
N LEU A 80 -10.22 -0.11 -10.97
CA LEU A 80 -9.87 -0.04 -9.56
C LEU A 80 -9.21 -1.35 -9.14
N VAL A 81 -8.08 -1.26 -8.44
CA VAL A 81 -7.30 -2.38 -7.93
C VAL A 81 -7.08 -2.17 -6.44
N MET A 82 -7.14 -3.23 -5.64
CA MET A 82 -6.83 -3.19 -4.21
C MET A 82 -6.04 -4.44 -3.80
N PRO A 83 -5.16 -4.36 -2.79
CA PRO A 83 -4.54 -5.54 -2.23
C PRO A 83 -5.61 -6.48 -1.65
N SER A 84 -5.41 -7.78 -1.80
CA SER A 84 -6.29 -8.83 -1.26
C SER A 84 -5.46 -9.89 -0.54
N PHE A 85 -4.48 -9.47 0.27
CA PHE A 85 -3.54 -10.41 0.87
C PHE A 85 -4.25 -11.37 1.81
N SER A 86 -3.77 -12.62 1.84
CA SER A 86 -4.28 -13.67 2.73
C SER A 86 -3.67 -13.61 4.13
N THR A 87 -2.58 -12.85 4.29
CA THR A 87 -1.88 -12.64 5.56
C THR A 87 -2.04 -11.21 6.08
N ALA A 88 -2.21 -11.07 7.41
CA ALA A 88 -2.18 -9.78 8.11
C ALA A 88 -0.78 -9.45 8.68
N GLY A 89 0.17 -10.39 8.59
CA GLY A 89 1.50 -10.30 9.19
C GLY A 89 2.59 -10.68 8.19
N ASN A 90 3.72 -11.19 8.71
CA ASN A 90 4.85 -11.56 7.87
C ASN A 90 4.49 -12.71 6.92
N MET A 91 5.03 -12.67 5.71
CA MET A 91 4.82 -13.69 4.69
C MET A 91 5.32 -15.06 5.15
N GLU A 92 6.48 -15.11 5.81
CA GLU A 92 7.09 -16.34 6.32
C GLU A 92 6.18 -17.08 7.32
N ASP A 93 5.51 -16.36 8.23
CA ASP A 93 4.60 -16.98 9.20
C ASP A 93 3.37 -17.56 8.52
N TYR A 94 2.88 -16.93 7.45
CA TYR A 94 1.80 -17.46 6.64
C TYR A 94 2.22 -18.72 5.88
N VAL A 95 3.40 -18.69 5.26
CA VAL A 95 4.00 -19.85 4.57
C VAL A 95 4.12 -21.04 5.52
N ALA A 96 4.59 -20.81 6.75
CA ALA A 96 4.77 -21.85 7.75
C ALA A 96 3.47 -22.52 8.18
N LYS A 97 2.34 -21.81 8.14
CA LYS A 97 1.01 -22.39 8.41
C LYS A 97 0.53 -23.30 7.29
N ASN A 98 1.05 -23.11 6.07
CA ASN A 98 0.70 -23.87 4.88
C ASN A 98 -0.82 -23.95 4.64
N GLU A 99 -1.52 -22.83 4.85
CA GLU A 99 -2.96 -22.73 4.59
C GLU A 99 -3.24 -22.70 3.07
N VAL A 100 -4.31 -23.39 2.66
CA VAL A 100 -4.75 -23.39 1.26
C VAL A 100 -5.36 -22.02 0.91
N PHE A 101 -4.85 -21.40 -0.14
CA PHE A 101 -5.41 -20.16 -0.68
C PHE A 101 -6.51 -20.45 -1.70
N ASP A 102 -7.75 -20.15 -1.39
CA ASP A 102 -8.88 -20.22 -2.32
C ASP A 102 -9.17 -18.83 -2.89
N VAL A 103 -9.04 -18.68 -4.22
CA VAL A 103 -9.21 -17.39 -4.90
C VAL A 103 -10.59 -16.76 -4.62
N CYS A 104 -11.62 -17.60 -4.51
CA CYS A 104 -13.01 -17.21 -4.29
C CYS A 104 -13.34 -17.04 -2.80
N ASN A 105 -12.76 -17.85 -1.91
CA ASN A 105 -13.23 -17.96 -0.53
C ASN A 105 -12.28 -17.36 0.52
N THR A 106 -10.96 -17.38 0.30
CA THR A 106 -10.00 -16.86 1.29
C THR A 106 -10.22 -15.36 1.51
N PRO A 107 -10.55 -14.90 2.72
CA PRO A 107 -10.78 -13.47 2.98
C PRO A 107 -9.52 -12.62 2.74
N SER A 108 -9.72 -11.36 2.38
CA SER A 108 -8.66 -10.36 2.43
C SER A 108 -8.34 -10.01 3.89
N LYS A 109 -7.05 -9.90 4.20
CA LYS A 109 -6.51 -9.45 5.48
C LYS A 109 -5.90 -8.04 5.41
N SER A 110 -6.00 -7.38 4.25
CA SER A 110 -5.43 -6.04 3.99
C SER A 110 -6.32 -4.87 4.45
N GLY A 111 -7.44 -5.15 5.13
CA GLY A 111 -8.34 -4.14 5.70
C GLY A 111 -9.81 -4.39 5.35
N TYR A 112 -10.70 -3.61 5.97
CA TYR A 112 -12.14 -3.79 5.78
C TYR A 112 -12.59 -3.50 4.34
N LEU A 113 -12.10 -2.41 3.74
CA LEU A 113 -12.50 -1.99 2.40
C LEU A 113 -12.12 -3.02 1.33
N THR A 114 -10.98 -3.70 1.48
CA THR A 114 -10.48 -4.68 0.51
C THR A 114 -11.30 -5.96 0.50
N GLU A 115 -11.80 -6.41 1.67
CA GLU A 115 -12.71 -7.56 1.74
C GLU A 115 -14.09 -7.22 1.15
N ILE A 116 -14.59 -6.00 1.37
CA ILE A 116 -15.81 -5.53 0.70
C ILE A 116 -15.59 -5.47 -0.82
N PHE A 117 -14.44 -4.96 -1.27
CA PHE A 117 -14.11 -4.88 -2.68
C PHE A 117 -13.98 -6.25 -3.34
N ARG A 118 -13.37 -7.24 -2.66
CA ARG A 118 -13.27 -8.63 -3.14
C ARG A 118 -14.63 -9.25 -3.42
N LYS A 119 -15.63 -8.94 -2.59
CA LYS A 119 -17.02 -9.41 -2.75
C LYS A 119 -17.87 -8.52 -3.65
N TYR A 120 -17.34 -7.39 -4.10
CA TYR A 120 -18.07 -6.44 -4.91
C TYR A 120 -18.35 -7.04 -6.31
N PRO A 121 -19.54 -6.79 -6.90
CA PRO A 121 -19.90 -7.40 -8.18
C PRO A 121 -18.88 -7.17 -9.29
N ARG A 122 -18.56 -8.24 -10.04
CA ARG A 122 -17.61 -8.24 -11.16
C ARG A 122 -16.14 -7.96 -10.77
N THR A 123 -15.80 -8.02 -9.49
CA THR A 123 -14.40 -7.97 -9.05
C THR A 123 -13.73 -9.32 -9.29
N LEU A 124 -12.57 -9.28 -9.93
CA LEU A 124 -11.68 -10.43 -10.12
C LEU A 124 -10.53 -10.37 -9.11
N ARG A 125 -9.90 -11.51 -8.82
CA ARG A 125 -8.76 -11.63 -7.92
C ARG A 125 -7.67 -12.48 -8.56
N SER A 126 -6.43 -11.99 -8.51
CA SER A 126 -5.27 -12.73 -8.99
C SER A 126 -4.99 -13.94 -8.11
N ILE A 127 -4.44 -15.01 -8.68
CA ILE A 127 -4.08 -16.20 -7.91
C ILE A 127 -2.64 -16.08 -7.43
N HIS A 128 -2.44 -15.52 -6.24
CA HIS A 128 -1.15 -15.59 -5.55
C HIS A 128 -1.40 -15.81 -4.05
N PRO A 129 -0.78 -16.84 -3.44
CA PRO A 129 -1.17 -17.32 -2.12
C PRO A 129 -0.96 -16.32 -1.00
N THR A 130 -0.09 -15.31 -1.20
CA THR A 130 0.24 -14.29 -0.19
C THR A 130 -0.13 -12.87 -0.63
N HIS A 131 0.32 -12.44 -1.81
CA HIS A 131 0.17 -11.07 -2.33
C HIS A 131 -0.90 -10.90 -3.43
N SER A 132 -1.97 -11.69 -3.41
CA SER A 132 -3.06 -11.48 -4.39
C SER A 132 -3.66 -10.07 -4.33
N VAL A 133 -4.15 -9.59 -5.47
CA VAL A 133 -4.87 -8.32 -5.61
C VAL A 133 -6.26 -8.58 -6.20
N CYS A 134 -7.20 -7.70 -5.90
CA CYS A 134 -8.50 -7.64 -6.55
C CYS A 134 -8.51 -6.52 -7.58
N ALA A 135 -9.20 -6.69 -8.70
CA ALA A 135 -9.36 -5.68 -9.75
C ALA A 135 -10.81 -5.64 -10.28
N ASN A 136 -11.30 -4.46 -10.60
CA ASN A 136 -12.65 -4.22 -11.14
C ASN A 136 -12.61 -3.08 -12.17
N GLY A 137 -13.00 -3.38 -13.42
CA GLY A 137 -12.96 -2.42 -14.53
C GLY A 137 -12.37 -3.02 -15.80
N PHE A 138 -12.03 -2.15 -16.75
CA PHE A 138 -11.65 -2.53 -18.12
C PHE A 138 -10.43 -3.45 -18.21
N HIS A 139 -9.37 -3.16 -17.46
CA HIS A 139 -8.11 -3.92 -17.44
C HIS A 139 -8.06 -4.97 -16.33
N ALA A 140 -9.18 -5.26 -15.66
CA ALA A 140 -9.18 -6.13 -14.48
C ALA A 140 -8.60 -7.52 -14.77
N ASP A 141 -9.03 -8.14 -15.86
CA ASP A 141 -8.54 -9.45 -16.29
C ASP A 141 -7.04 -9.41 -16.60
N GLU A 142 -6.59 -8.45 -17.44
CA GLU A 142 -5.19 -8.29 -17.82
C GLU A 142 -4.28 -8.18 -16.59
N ILE A 143 -4.65 -7.32 -15.64
CA ILE A 143 -3.89 -7.04 -14.42
C ILE A 143 -3.75 -8.27 -13.53
N ILE A 144 -4.82 -9.07 -13.37
CA ILE A 144 -4.80 -10.20 -12.42
C ILE A 144 -4.28 -11.51 -13.01
N ARG A 145 -4.20 -11.59 -14.34
CA ARG A 145 -3.88 -12.82 -15.09
C ARG A 145 -2.53 -13.42 -14.70
N ASP A 146 -2.43 -14.75 -14.71
CA ASP A 146 -1.18 -15.54 -14.58
C ASP A 146 -0.30 -15.22 -13.35
N HIS A 147 -0.87 -14.61 -12.30
CA HIS A 147 -0.12 -14.28 -11.09
C HIS A 147 0.37 -15.55 -10.36
N GLU A 148 -0.27 -16.69 -10.59
CA GLU A 148 0.13 -18.00 -10.08
C GLU A 148 1.38 -18.55 -10.79
N SER A 149 1.72 -18.00 -11.95
CA SER A 149 2.87 -18.39 -12.76
C SER A 149 4.11 -17.57 -12.43
N THR A 150 4.00 -16.57 -11.55
CA THR A 150 5.14 -15.75 -11.12
C THR A 150 5.78 -16.35 -9.88
N LEU A 151 7.11 -16.49 -9.90
CA LEU A 151 7.87 -16.91 -8.70
C LEU A 151 7.94 -15.79 -7.67
N SER A 152 7.71 -14.56 -8.08
CA SER A 152 7.89 -13.36 -7.27
C SER A 152 6.52 -12.80 -6.88
N PRO A 153 6.34 -12.33 -5.62
CA PRO A 153 5.04 -11.83 -5.17
C PRO A 153 4.65 -10.49 -5.79
N CYS A 154 5.60 -9.57 -5.99
CA CYS A 154 5.31 -8.23 -6.52
C CYS A 154 6.13 -7.84 -7.74
N GLY A 155 7.07 -8.65 -8.20
CA GLY A 155 8.05 -8.36 -9.26
C GLY A 155 7.55 -8.54 -10.70
N PRO A 156 8.42 -8.89 -11.67
CA PRO A 156 8.06 -8.99 -13.08
C PRO A 156 6.86 -9.89 -13.36
N ASN A 157 6.00 -9.48 -14.30
CA ASN A 157 4.73 -10.12 -14.65
C ASN A 157 3.66 -10.16 -13.55
N SER A 158 3.93 -9.64 -12.36
CA SER A 158 2.92 -9.49 -11.31
C SER A 158 1.90 -8.40 -11.70
N PRO A 159 0.78 -8.29 -10.97
CA PRO A 159 -0.16 -7.19 -11.14
C PRO A 159 0.49 -5.80 -11.02
N PHE A 160 1.56 -5.65 -10.24
CA PHE A 160 2.25 -4.37 -10.05
C PHE A 160 3.04 -3.95 -11.29
N ASP A 161 3.74 -4.91 -11.91
CA ASP A 161 4.46 -4.71 -13.16
C ASP A 161 3.50 -4.39 -14.31
N LYS A 162 2.36 -5.08 -14.37
CA LYS A 162 1.32 -4.82 -15.36
C LYS A 162 0.72 -3.43 -15.20
N MET A 163 0.43 -3.00 -13.97
CA MET A 163 -0.02 -1.63 -13.71
C MET A 163 1.05 -0.58 -14.05
N LEU A 164 2.35 -0.88 -13.90
CA LEU A 164 3.43 -0.02 -14.38
C LEU A 164 3.35 0.16 -15.90
N ASN A 165 3.24 -0.94 -16.64
CA ASN A 165 3.15 -0.91 -18.10
C ASN A 165 1.93 -0.12 -18.59
N LEU A 166 0.80 -0.29 -17.89
CA LEU A 166 -0.47 0.40 -18.16
C LEU A 166 -0.55 1.82 -17.60
N GLN A 167 0.54 2.37 -17.04
CA GLN A 167 0.60 3.74 -16.51
C GLN A 167 -0.40 4.02 -15.39
N GLY A 168 -0.61 3.04 -14.50
CA GLY A 168 -1.51 3.20 -13.37
C GLY A 168 -1.06 4.27 -12.37
N LYS A 169 -1.91 4.51 -11.39
CA LYS A 169 -1.71 5.42 -10.28
C LYS A 169 -1.89 4.66 -8.97
N MET A 170 -1.15 5.07 -7.96
CA MET A 170 -1.30 4.56 -6.60
C MET A 170 -1.97 5.62 -5.76
N ILE A 171 -3.02 5.26 -5.02
CA ILE A 171 -3.68 6.15 -4.07
C ILE A 171 -3.60 5.56 -2.68
N ARG A 172 -3.13 6.37 -1.72
CA ARG A 172 -3.14 6.05 -0.31
C ARG A 172 -4.13 6.95 0.42
N ILE A 173 -4.94 6.34 1.29
CA ILE A 173 -5.88 7.07 2.15
C ILE A 173 -5.71 6.64 3.60
N GLY A 174 -5.18 7.54 4.43
CA GLY A 174 -5.05 7.34 5.87
C GLY A 174 -4.20 6.14 6.30
N THR A 175 -3.30 5.66 5.43
CA THR A 175 -2.41 4.53 5.71
C THR A 175 -0.98 4.82 5.25
N GLY A 176 -0.01 4.36 6.03
CA GLY A 176 1.41 4.35 5.64
C GLY A 176 1.78 3.13 4.79
N ALA A 177 0.91 2.11 4.69
CA ALA A 177 1.16 0.93 3.89
C ALA A 177 1.31 1.30 2.40
N PHE A 178 2.38 0.81 1.77
CA PHE A 178 2.63 1.01 0.35
C PHE A 178 3.29 -0.22 -0.27
N THR A 179 2.49 -1.15 -0.76
CA THR A 179 2.97 -2.45 -1.27
C THR A 179 3.81 -2.30 -2.52
N TYR A 180 3.57 -1.23 -3.30
CA TYR A 180 4.35 -0.96 -4.50
C TYR A 180 5.86 -0.79 -4.21
N TYR A 181 6.27 -0.47 -2.97
CA TYR A 181 7.69 -0.53 -2.60
C TYR A 181 8.30 -1.91 -2.79
N HIS A 182 7.57 -2.99 -2.51
CA HIS A 182 8.09 -4.34 -2.70
C HIS A 182 8.32 -4.65 -4.18
N PHE A 183 7.46 -4.18 -5.08
CA PHE A 183 7.73 -4.29 -6.52
C PHE A 183 9.04 -3.57 -6.90
N ILE A 184 9.26 -2.36 -6.41
CA ILE A 184 10.50 -1.61 -6.68
C ILE A 184 11.71 -2.38 -6.12
N GLN A 185 11.64 -2.84 -4.88
CA GLN A 185 12.72 -3.59 -4.21
C GLN A 185 13.09 -4.85 -4.98
N GLU A 186 12.10 -5.58 -5.46
CA GLU A 186 12.32 -6.77 -6.26
C GLU A 186 12.92 -6.45 -7.62
N THR A 187 12.40 -5.42 -8.29
CA THR A 187 12.86 -4.99 -9.62
C THR A 187 14.31 -4.54 -9.57
N LEU A 188 14.72 -3.88 -8.49
CA LEU A 188 16.09 -3.43 -8.26
C LEU A 188 16.98 -4.48 -7.59
N ASN A 189 16.45 -5.68 -7.31
CA ASN A 189 17.15 -6.77 -6.62
C ASN A 189 17.82 -6.30 -5.31
N PHE A 190 17.05 -5.60 -4.49
CA PHE A 190 17.53 -5.07 -3.22
C PHE A 190 18.00 -6.20 -2.29
N PRO A 191 19.11 -6.03 -1.54
CA PRO A 191 19.64 -7.09 -0.69
C PRO A 191 18.63 -7.48 0.41
N HIS A 192 18.61 -8.76 0.75
CA HIS A 192 17.76 -9.35 1.81
C HIS A 192 16.25 -9.21 1.62
N VAL A 193 15.76 -8.93 0.41
CA VAL A 193 14.31 -8.91 0.13
C VAL A 193 13.67 -10.28 0.39
N PHE A 194 14.37 -11.34 0.02
CA PHE A 194 13.89 -12.71 0.12
C PHE A 194 14.75 -13.57 1.02
N ASN A 195 14.11 -14.56 1.65
CA ASN A 195 14.77 -15.68 2.26
C ASN A 195 15.48 -16.56 1.20
N ASN A 196 16.42 -17.39 1.63
CA ASN A 196 17.20 -18.28 0.76
C ASN A 196 16.41 -19.49 0.22
N HIS A 197 15.09 -19.52 0.37
CA HIS A 197 14.23 -20.60 -0.08
C HIS A 197 12.95 -20.08 -0.75
N THR A 198 12.35 -20.94 -1.57
CA THR A 198 11.03 -20.74 -2.17
C THR A 198 10.00 -21.60 -1.47
N ALA A 199 8.80 -21.08 -1.26
CA ALA A 199 7.65 -21.84 -0.79
C ALA A 199 6.87 -22.44 -1.97
N SER A 200 6.29 -23.62 -1.78
CA SER A 200 5.27 -24.19 -2.67
C SER A 200 3.97 -24.25 -1.88
N LEU A 201 3.00 -23.43 -2.26
CA LEU A 201 1.74 -23.27 -1.53
C LEU A 201 0.57 -23.75 -2.39
N GLU A 202 -0.34 -24.47 -1.76
CA GLU A 202 -1.53 -24.96 -2.44
C GLU A 202 -2.56 -23.85 -2.60
N CYS A 203 -3.11 -23.72 -3.81
CA CYS A 203 -4.16 -22.79 -4.15
C CYS A 203 -5.34 -23.50 -4.82
N ILE A 204 -6.55 -22.97 -4.65
CA ILE A 204 -7.75 -23.34 -5.40
C ILE A 204 -8.06 -22.22 -6.39
N ASN A 205 -8.04 -22.55 -7.69
CA ASN A 205 -8.30 -21.60 -8.76
C ASN A 205 -9.80 -21.38 -9.02
N TYR A 206 -10.14 -20.53 -10.00
CA TYR A 206 -11.54 -20.25 -10.38
C TYR A 206 -12.31 -21.47 -10.91
N LYS A 207 -11.61 -22.49 -11.43
CA LYS A 207 -12.18 -23.77 -11.87
C LYS A 207 -12.36 -24.76 -10.72
N LYS A 208 -12.03 -24.36 -9.49
CA LYS A 208 -12.02 -25.20 -8.27
C LYS A 208 -10.96 -26.31 -8.30
N GLU A 209 -9.94 -26.15 -9.12
CA GLU A 209 -8.81 -27.08 -9.21
C GLU A 209 -7.75 -26.70 -8.18
N ARG A 210 -7.13 -27.70 -7.56
CA ARG A 210 -5.97 -27.54 -6.68
C ARG A 210 -4.71 -27.41 -7.53
N ILE A 211 -3.97 -26.33 -7.34
CA ILE A 211 -2.71 -26.04 -8.02
C ILE A 211 -1.63 -25.67 -7.00
N ILE A 212 -0.38 -25.91 -7.36
CA ILE A 212 0.76 -25.52 -6.53
C ILE A 212 1.37 -24.25 -7.10
N VAL A 213 1.38 -23.19 -6.29
CA VAL A 213 2.00 -21.91 -6.63
C VAL A 213 3.33 -21.82 -5.90
N LYS A 214 4.41 -21.65 -6.67
CA LYS A 214 5.74 -21.43 -6.12
C LYS A 214 5.97 -19.94 -5.93
N SER A 215 6.47 -19.54 -4.77
CA SER A 215 6.76 -18.14 -4.47
C SER A 215 8.06 -18.01 -3.69
N LYS A 216 8.87 -17.00 -4.04
CA LYS A 216 9.90 -16.50 -3.13
C LYS A 216 9.22 -15.98 -1.86
N VAL A 217 9.89 -16.14 -0.74
CA VAL A 217 9.37 -15.75 0.57
C VAL A 217 10.08 -14.48 1.01
N TYR A 218 9.33 -13.40 1.25
CA TYR A 218 9.93 -12.20 1.80
C TYR A 218 10.55 -12.48 3.16
N SER A 219 11.74 -11.93 3.38
CA SER A 219 12.43 -12.04 4.65
C SER A 219 11.58 -11.47 5.79
N LYS A 220 11.64 -12.11 6.95
CA LYS A 220 11.04 -11.55 8.16
C LYS A 220 11.63 -10.19 8.44
N GLY A 221 10.72 -9.23 8.59
CA GLY A 221 11.17 -7.88 8.55
C GLY A 221 11.80 -7.62 7.17
N LEU A 222 10.95 -7.42 6.18
CA LEU A 222 11.35 -6.78 4.94
C LEU A 222 11.39 -5.27 5.14
N SER A 223 12.53 -4.64 4.84
CA SER A 223 12.73 -3.22 5.13
C SER A 223 12.12 -2.42 4.03
N SER A 224 11.30 -1.42 4.37
CA SER A 224 10.77 -0.45 3.43
C SER A 224 11.85 0.54 3.04
N ILE A 225 12.99 0.07 2.53
CA ILE A 225 14.06 0.94 2.04
C ILE A 225 13.70 1.35 0.63
N LEU A 226 12.83 2.35 0.57
CA LEU A 226 12.86 3.47 -0.36
C LEU A 226 11.81 4.46 0.15
N PHE A 227 12.22 5.68 0.47
CA PHE A 227 11.42 6.63 1.24
C PHE A 227 10.26 7.28 0.42
N LEU A 228 9.30 7.95 1.10
CA LEU A 228 9.09 9.43 1.08
C LEU A 228 7.62 9.90 1.23
N THR A 229 7.16 10.24 2.45
CA THR A 229 6.23 11.37 2.65
C THR A 229 6.48 12.23 3.89
N LYS A 230 6.25 13.56 3.77
CA LYS A 230 6.30 14.56 4.86
C LYS A 230 5.60 14.10 6.14
N ASP A 231 4.53 13.32 5.99
CA ASP A 231 3.61 12.91 7.05
C ASP A 231 3.56 11.38 7.24
N ASP A 232 4.70 10.69 7.13
CA ASP A 232 4.75 9.25 7.40
C ASP A 232 4.40 8.98 8.87
N TYR A 233 3.20 8.40 9.06
CA TYR A 233 2.77 7.79 10.30
C TYR A 233 3.82 6.78 10.74
N ILE A 234 4.42 6.99 11.91
CA ILE A 234 5.21 5.97 12.60
C ILE A 234 4.26 4.83 12.93
N HIS A 235 4.28 3.75 12.13
CA HIS A 235 3.65 2.49 12.50
C HIS A 235 4.65 1.70 13.35
N PRO A 236 4.42 1.48 14.66
CA PRO A 236 5.42 0.95 15.60
C PRO A 236 5.85 -0.52 15.38
N SER A 237 5.58 -1.13 14.22
CA SER A 237 5.66 -2.59 14.14
C SER A 237 6.15 -3.24 12.86
N ASN A 238 6.76 -2.57 11.87
CA ASN A 238 7.46 -3.30 10.79
C ASN A 238 8.54 -2.47 10.07
N PHE A 239 9.58 -2.07 10.82
CA PHE A 239 10.89 -1.74 10.26
C PHE A 239 11.86 -2.86 10.66
N PRO A 240 12.53 -3.48 9.70
CA PRO A 240 13.67 -4.35 9.92
C PRO A 240 14.89 -3.63 9.41
N LEU A 241 14.99 -2.43 9.93
CA LEU A 241 16.20 -2.03 10.56
C LEU A 241 15.79 -1.87 12.03
N LEU A 242 15.47 -2.99 12.69
CA LEU A 242 15.12 -3.15 14.12
C LEU A 242 14.72 -1.85 14.86
N TYR A 243 13.42 -1.72 15.15
CA TYR A 243 12.82 -0.99 16.27
C TYR A 243 13.35 0.41 16.64
N SER A 244 12.37 1.34 16.68
CA SER A 244 12.32 2.70 17.25
C SER A 244 12.80 3.85 16.34
N GLY A 245 12.20 5.03 16.55
CA GLY A 245 12.66 6.30 15.98
C GLY A 245 14.14 6.62 16.31
N ASP A 246 14.78 5.82 17.18
CA ASP A 246 16.18 5.94 17.53
C ASP A 246 17.11 5.60 16.35
N ARG A 247 16.66 4.87 15.31
CA ARG A 247 17.53 4.53 14.16
C ARG A 247 17.56 5.57 13.04
N GLU A 248 16.46 6.27 12.79
CA GLU A 248 16.51 7.47 11.94
C GLU A 248 17.39 8.53 12.63
N GLN A 249 17.27 8.62 13.97
CA GLN A 249 18.15 9.44 14.78
C GLN A 249 19.61 8.95 14.73
N TYR A 250 19.88 7.64 14.74
CA TYR A 250 21.20 7.07 14.53
C TYR A 250 21.76 7.40 13.14
N ILE A 251 20.99 7.24 12.06
CA ILE A 251 21.45 7.58 10.70
C ILE A 251 21.74 9.07 10.62
N LYS A 252 20.88 9.92 11.21
CA LYS A 252 21.10 11.35 11.33
C LYS A 252 22.37 11.69 12.13
N LEU A 253 22.70 10.92 13.18
CA LEU A 253 23.85 11.18 14.06
C LEU A 253 25.17 10.62 13.52
N GLU A 254 25.16 9.38 13.03
CA GLU A 254 26.36 8.62 12.65
C GLU A 254 26.62 8.65 11.14
N GLN A 255 25.60 8.91 10.32
CA GLN A 255 25.70 9.00 8.86
C GLN A 255 24.95 10.24 8.31
N PRO A 256 25.25 11.45 8.82
CA PRO A 256 24.50 12.67 8.50
C PRO A 256 24.44 12.96 6.99
N GLN A 257 25.52 12.69 6.25
CA GLN A 257 25.57 12.86 4.79
C GLN A 257 24.53 11.99 4.06
N PHE A 258 24.28 10.77 4.55
CA PHE A 258 23.27 9.89 3.99
C PHE A 258 21.86 10.34 4.36
N TYR A 259 21.66 10.81 5.60
CA TYR A 259 20.39 11.40 6.02
C TYR A 259 20.04 12.64 5.18
N ASP A 260 21.00 13.53 4.96
CA ASP A 260 20.85 14.74 4.14
C ASP A 260 20.55 14.39 2.68
N PHE A 261 21.25 13.40 2.11
CA PHE A 261 20.97 12.89 0.77
C PHE A 261 19.54 12.34 0.63
N LEU A 262 19.03 11.60 1.63
CA LEU A 262 17.65 11.09 1.63
C LEU A 262 16.62 12.23 1.73
N ILE A 263 16.93 13.28 2.48
CA ILE A 263 16.12 14.51 2.51
C ILE A 263 16.15 15.21 1.16
N ASP A 264 17.28 15.27 0.47
CA ASP A 264 17.35 15.94 -0.83
C ASP A 264 16.54 15.20 -1.89
N ILE A 265 16.64 13.87 -1.94
CA ILE A 265 15.78 13.05 -2.82
C ILE A 265 14.30 13.26 -2.47
N ARG A 266 13.96 13.38 -1.18
CA ARG A 266 12.59 13.76 -0.71
C ARG A 266 12.10 15.02 -1.37
N GLN A 267 12.90 16.06 -1.24
CA GLN A 267 12.54 17.38 -1.68
C GLN A 267 12.45 17.43 -3.19
N GLN A 268 13.39 16.80 -3.90
CA GLN A 268 13.39 16.73 -5.35
C GLN A 268 12.16 15.99 -5.90
N ALA A 269 11.76 14.87 -5.30
CA ALA A 269 10.54 14.17 -5.69
C ALA A 269 9.30 15.04 -5.47
N ILE A 270 9.19 15.70 -4.31
CA ILE A 270 8.07 16.61 -4.02
C ILE A 270 8.03 17.78 -5.02
N ILE A 271 9.17 18.45 -5.24
CA ILE A 271 9.30 19.60 -6.16
C ILE A 271 8.95 19.20 -7.58
N SER A 272 9.33 17.99 -7.98
CA SER A 272 9.09 17.48 -9.33
C SER A 272 7.64 16.99 -9.54
N GLY A 273 6.75 17.15 -8.54
CA GLY A 273 5.31 16.88 -8.67
C GLY A 273 4.91 15.40 -8.60
N TRP A 274 5.73 14.58 -7.96
CA TRP A 274 5.61 13.11 -7.93
C TRP A 274 4.47 12.57 -7.10
N PHE A 275 4.14 13.33 -6.07
CA PHE A 275 3.11 13.01 -5.11
C PHE A 275 2.20 14.21 -4.99
N ASN A 276 0.95 14.07 -5.42
CA ASN A 276 -0.08 15.04 -5.05
C ASN A 276 -0.69 14.61 -3.74
N LYS A 277 -0.84 15.56 -2.82
CA LYS A 277 -1.41 15.32 -1.51
C LYS A 277 -2.49 16.33 -1.19
N LEU A 278 -3.50 15.85 -0.51
CA LEU A 278 -4.59 16.68 -0.03
C LEU A 278 -5.08 16.16 1.31
N THR A 279 -5.20 17.06 2.27
CA THR A 279 -5.85 16.74 3.55
C THR A 279 -7.33 17.08 3.47
N VAL A 280 -8.19 16.10 3.72
CA VAL A 280 -9.64 16.31 3.83
C VAL A 280 -10.15 15.70 5.12
N ASN A 281 -10.76 16.53 5.97
CA ASN A 281 -11.22 16.15 7.32
C ASN A 281 -10.13 15.48 8.18
N LYS A 282 -8.88 15.96 8.11
CA LYS A 282 -7.68 15.35 8.77
C LYS A 282 -7.29 13.97 8.24
N CYS A 283 -7.97 13.45 7.23
CA CYS A 283 -7.54 12.27 6.51
C CYS A 283 -6.61 12.72 5.37
N GLN A 284 -5.43 12.13 5.30
CA GLN A 284 -4.48 12.37 4.21
C GLN A 284 -4.84 11.50 3.02
N TYR A 285 -4.97 12.13 1.87
CA TYR A 285 -5.11 11.49 0.57
C TYR A 285 -3.86 11.80 -0.23
N GLU A 286 -3.27 10.77 -0.80
CA GLU A 286 -2.06 10.90 -1.58
C GLU A 286 -2.20 10.10 -2.85
N ILE A 287 -1.70 10.65 -3.95
CA ILE A 287 -1.65 9.98 -5.24
C ILE A 287 -0.25 10.12 -5.83
N SER A 288 0.24 9.04 -6.43
CA SER A 288 1.46 9.03 -7.24
C SER A 288 1.22 8.27 -8.54
N GLY A 289 1.88 8.71 -9.60
CA GLY A 289 1.96 7.93 -10.83
C GLY A 289 2.90 6.75 -10.65
N ILE A 290 2.59 5.60 -11.24
CA ILE A 290 3.45 4.41 -11.14
C ILE A 290 4.71 4.56 -12.02
N LYS A 291 4.60 5.24 -13.18
CA LYS A 291 5.75 5.63 -14.02
C LYS A 291 6.47 6.89 -13.58
N GLN A 292 5.86 7.64 -12.66
CA GLN A 292 6.61 8.58 -11.85
C GLN A 292 7.29 7.70 -10.78
N TYR A 293 8.45 7.04 -11.09
CA TYR A 293 9.48 6.50 -10.13
C TYR A 293 10.77 7.41 -10.00
N VAL A 294 11.20 7.79 -8.78
CA VAL A 294 12.21 8.87 -8.63
C VAL A 294 13.43 8.42 -9.41
N ASP A 295 13.93 9.26 -10.33
CA ASP A 295 15.14 8.97 -11.10
C ASP A 295 16.37 9.07 -10.18
N CYS A 296 16.40 8.18 -9.19
CA CYS A 296 17.66 7.67 -8.70
C CYS A 296 18.15 6.79 -9.84
N SER A 297 18.95 7.35 -10.75
CA SER A 297 19.49 6.60 -11.88
C SER A 297 19.95 5.20 -11.45
N LEU A 298 19.87 4.21 -12.35
CA LEU A 298 20.38 2.86 -12.08
C LEU A 298 21.80 2.90 -11.48
N THR A 299 22.61 3.89 -11.86
CA THR A 299 23.92 4.18 -11.29
C THR A 299 23.85 4.60 -9.82
N LEU A 300 23.01 5.58 -9.47
CA LEU A 300 22.82 6.02 -8.08
C LEU A 300 22.24 4.90 -7.20
N GLN A 301 21.29 4.12 -7.72
CA GLN A 301 20.70 2.98 -7.02
C GLN A 301 21.71 1.84 -6.85
N SER A 302 22.49 1.52 -7.89
CA SER A 302 23.54 0.50 -7.82
C SER A 302 24.63 0.93 -6.84
N ASN A 303 24.99 2.21 -6.80
CA ASN A 303 25.94 2.75 -5.83
C ASN A 303 25.40 2.63 -4.41
N LEU A 304 24.14 2.98 -4.16
CA LEU A 304 23.49 2.79 -2.86
C LEU A 304 23.41 1.31 -2.49
N ILE A 305 23.01 0.44 -3.42
CA ILE A 305 22.97 -1.00 -3.17
C ILE A 305 24.37 -1.47 -2.80
N ASN A 306 25.40 -1.16 -3.59
CA ASN A 306 26.78 -1.60 -3.36
C ASN A 306 27.38 -1.05 -2.07
N GLU A 307 27.21 0.26 -1.80
CA GLU A 307 27.74 0.93 -0.61
C GLU A 307 27.13 0.35 0.68
N PHE A 308 25.85 -0.03 0.63
CA PHE A 308 25.15 -0.50 1.81
C PHE A 308 25.08 -2.02 1.90
N LYS A 309 25.31 -2.77 0.81
CA LYS A 309 25.25 -4.24 0.78
C LYS A 309 26.01 -4.87 1.94
N GLU A 310 27.25 -4.43 2.17
CA GLU A 310 28.13 -4.91 3.24
C GLU A 310 27.63 -4.53 4.66
N LYS A 311 26.93 -3.40 4.78
CA LYS A 311 26.32 -2.92 6.03
C LYS A 311 25.03 -3.68 6.39
N TYR A 312 24.44 -4.42 5.45
CA TYR A 312 23.26 -5.28 5.65
C TYR A 312 23.59 -6.75 5.89
N GLU A 313 24.85 -7.17 5.75
CA GLU A 313 25.24 -8.56 5.94
C GLU A 313 24.90 -9.05 7.35
N ILE A 314 24.08 -10.11 7.41
CA ILE A 314 23.52 -10.70 8.62
C ILE A 314 24.59 -11.01 9.68
N GLU A 315 25.81 -11.34 9.23
CA GLU A 315 26.95 -11.66 10.08
C GLU A 315 27.40 -10.48 10.94
N ASN A 316 27.37 -9.25 10.39
CA ASN A 316 27.70 -8.02 11.11
C ASN A 316 26.58 -7.60 12.08
N LEU A 317 25.31 -7.81 11.70
CA LEU A 317 24.15 -7.54 12.57
C LEU A 317 24.10 -8.51 13.77
N SER A 318 24.49 -9.77 13.58
CA SER A 318 24.56 -10.78 14.65
C SER A 318 25.62 -10.44 15.71
N LYS A 319 26.74 -9.83 15.30
CA LYS A 319 27.80 -9.34 16.18
C LYS A 319 27.30 -8.20 17.07
N ILE A 320 26.60 -7.23 16.49
CA ILE A 320 26.03 -6.08 17.22
C ILE A 320 24.97 -6.55 18.23
N TYR A 321 24.15 -7.55 17.88
CA TYR A 321 23.18 -8.17 18.80
C TYR A 321 23.86 -8.93 19.95
N LYS A 322 24.92 -9.70 19.67
CA LYS A 322 25.65 -10.44 20.72
C LYS A 322 26.42 -9.53 21.67
N LEU A 323 26.85 -8.35 21.21
CA LEU A 323 27.62 -7.40 22.02
C LEU A 323 26.77 -6.58 22.99
N GLY A 324 25.44 -6.70 22.98
CA GLY A 324 24.58 -6.06 23.98
C GLY A 324 24.61 -4.53 23.97
N LEU A 325 25.09 -3.90 22.91
CA LEU A 325 25.25 -2.45 22.74
C LEU A 325 23.90 -1.71 22.50
N TYR A 326 22.78 -2.31 22.92
CA TYR A 326 21.46 -1.70 22.84
C TYR A 326 20.96 -1.34 24.26
N PRO A 327 20.38 -0.15 24.47
CA PRO A 327 19.86 0.23 25.77
C PRO A 327 18.63 -0.62 26.11
N ARG A 328 18.70 -1.37 27.22
CA ARG A 328 17.54 -2.06 27.81
C ARG A 328 16.66 -1.02 28.50
N LYS A 329 15.37 -0.94 28.16
CA LYS A 329 14.41 -0.13 28.92
C LYS A 329 13.97 -0.87 30.19
N LYS A 330 13.98 -0.15 31.31
CA LYS A 330 13.16 -0.43 32.50
C LYS A 330 11.71 -0.10 32.23
#